data_AF-A0A8J7JIM9-F1
#
_entry.id   AF-A0A8J7JIM9-F1
#
_cell.length_a   1.000
_cell.length_b   1.000
_cell.length_c   1.000
_cell.angle_alpha   90.00
_cell.angle_beta   90.00
_cell.angle_gamma   90.00
#
_symmetry.space_group_name_H-M   'P 1'
#
loop_
_entity.id
_entity.type
_entity.pdbx_description
1 polymer ?
#
loop_
_entity_poly.entity_id
_entity_poly.type
_entity_poly.pdbx_seq_one_letter_code
_entity_poly.pdbx_strand_id
1 'polypeptide(L)' 'MNNPQEVLEHLKQLEKVDTVQSALYREEAQAVLADDTISLKWRRAIADRLNRANHDLGLHTVTGDDSY' A
#
# COMPACT_ATOMS: atom_id res chain seq x y z
N MET A 1 1.31 11.24 -14.45
CA MET A 1 0.37 10.11 -14.38
C MET A 1 1.11 8.95 -13.73
N ASN A 2 0.72 8.54 -12.53
CA ASN A 2 1.27 7.32 -11.92
C ASN A 2 0.70 6.12 -12.67
N ASN A 3 1.57 5.27 -13.21
CA ASN A 3 1.12 4.05 -13.87
C ASN A 3 0.56 3.08 -12.82
N PRO A 4 -0.73 2.70 -12.88
CA PRO A 4 -1.34 1.84 -11.86
C PRO A 4 -0.66 0.48 -11.74
N GLN A 5 -0.02 -0.01 -12.81
CA GLN A 5 0.75 -1.24 -12.77
C GLN A 5 2.02 -1.10 -11.93
N GLU A 6 2.77 -0.01 -12.09
CA GLU A 6 4.00 0.24 -11.32
C GLU A 6 3.68 0.42 -9.83
N VAL A 7 2.62 1.18 -9.53
CA VAL A 7 2.15 1.36 -8.15
C VAL A 7 1.76 0.03 -7.51
N LEU A 8 1.12 -0.88 -8.26
CA LEU A 8 0.80 -2.21 -7.74
C LEU A 8 2.06 -3.03 -7.44
N GLU A 9 3.11 -2.93 -8.26
CA GLU A 9 4.38 -3.61 -8.02
C GLU A 9 5.10 -3.03 -6.78
N HIS A 10 5.11 -1.70 -6.63
CA HIS A 10 5.61 -1.03 -5.42
C HIS A 10 4.89 -1.51 -4.16
N LEU A 11 3.56 -1.62 -4.20
CA LEU A 11 2.77 -2.15 -3.09
C LEU A 11 3.10 -3.60 -2.72
N LYS A 12 3.61 -4.42 -3.64
CA LYS A 12 4.09 -5.79 -3.34
C LYS A 12 5.41 -5.79 -2.57
N GLN A 13 6.16 -4.70 -2.60
CA GLN A 13 7.46 -4.57 -1.97
C GLN A 13 7.41 -3.87 -0.60
N LEU A 14 6.23 -3.41 -0.15
CA LEU A 14 6.05 -2.68 1.11
C LEU A 14 6.69 -3.35 2.33
N GLU A 15 6.72 -4.68 2.38
CA GLU A 15 7.26 -5.47 3.50
C GLU A 15 8.78 -5.68 3.41
N LYS A 16 9.38 -5.32 2.27
CA LYS A 16 10.82 -5.52 1.98
C LYS A 16 11.61 -4.22 2.02
N VAL A 17 10.92 -3.09 2.01
CA VAL A 17 11.52 -1.75 2.02
C VAL A 17 11.41 -1.12 3.41
N ASP A 18 12.18 -0.07 3.64
CA ASP A 18 12.19 0.69 4.88
C ASP A 18 10.95 1.58 5.03
N THR A 19 10.74 2.10 6.24
CA THR A 19 9.54 2.85 6.60
C THR A 19 9.28 4.05 5.68
N VAL A 20 10.32 4.79 5.30
CA VAL A 20 10.21 5.98 4.45
C VAL A 20 9.75 5.58 3.04
N GLN A 21 10.43 4.62 2.43
CA GLN A 21 10.06 4.13 1.09
C GLN A 21 8.67 3.50 1.09
N SER A 22 8.31 2.80 2.17
CA SER A 22 6.98 2.24 2.32
C SER A 22 5.89 3.33 2.43
N ALA A 23 6.19 4.49 3.01
CA ALA A 23 5.26 5.61 3.08
C ALA A 23 5.04 6.22 1.69
N LEU A 24 6.11 6.37 0.90
CA LEU A 24 6.05 6.85 -0.48
C LEU A 24 5.14 5.97 -1.35
N TYR A 25 5.30 4.64 -1.29
CA TYR A 25 4.46 3.72 -2.05
C TYR A 25 2.98 3.78 -1.64
N ARG A 26 2.68 4.09 -0.38
CA ARG A 26 1.30 4.31 0.08
C ARG A 26 0.72 5.61 -0.46
N GLU A 27 1.52 6.68 -0.53
CA GLU A 27 1.12 7.95 -1.14
C GLU A 27 0.80 7.79 -2.63
N GLU A 28 1.67 7.11 -3.38
CA GLU A 28 1.45 6.80 -4.79
C GLU A 28 0.15 6.01 -5.02
N ALA A 29 -0.13 5.04 -4.14
CA ALA A 29 -1.38 4.28 -4.18
C ALA A 29 -2.60 5.17 -3.94
N GLN A 30 -2.55 6.09 -2.97
CA GLN A 30 -3.64 7.04 -2.72
C GLN A 30 -3.88 7.97 -3.91
N ALA A 31 -2.82 8.44 -4.57
CA ALA A 31 -2.95 9.26 -5.78
C ALA A 31 -3.69 8.52 -6.90
N VAL A 32 -3.37 7.24 -7.13
CA VAL A 32 -4.06 6.41 -8.14
C VAL A 32 -5.51 6.11 -7.76
N LEU A 33 -5.83 5.99 -6.46
CA LEU A 33 -7.20 5.79 -5.99
C LEU A 33 -8.07 7.04 -6.14
N ALA A 34 -7.48 8.21 -6.00
CA ALA A 34 -8.13 9.51 -6.17
C ALA A 34 -8.34 9.90 -7.65
N ASP A 35 -7.60 9.29 -8.58
CA ASP A 35 -7.69 9.54 -10.01
C ASP A 35 -8.89 8.79 -10.63
N ASP A 36 -9.89 9.53 -11.09
CA ASP A 36 -11.11 8.99 -11.70
C ASP A 36 -10.91 8.52 -13.15
N THR A 37 -9.82 8.91 -13.79
CA THR A 37 -9.42 8.45 -15.13
C THR A 37 -8.87 7.02 -15.10
N ILE A 38 -8.44 6.54 -13.93
CA ILE A 38 -7.95 5.18 -13.74
C ILE A 38 -9.12 4.20 -13.67
N SER A 39 -8.99 3.11 -14.44
CA SER A 39 -10.03 2.09 -14.52
C SER A 39 -10.35 1.51 -13.14
N LEU A 40 -11.63 1.22 -12.92
CA LEU A 40 -12.12 0.65 -11.66
C LEU A 40 -11.39 -0.64 -11.29
N LYS A 41 -10.97 -1.44 -12.29
CA LYS A 41 -10.21 -2.67 -12.09
C LYS A 41 -8.88 -2.40 -11.38
N TRP A 42 -8.14 -1.38 -11.82
CA TRP A 42 -6.86 -1.01 -11.22
C TRP A 42 -7.04 -0.40 -9.83
N ARG A 43 -8.02 0.50 -9.66
CA ARG A 43 -8.31 1.09 -8.34
C ARG A 43 -8.68 0.02 -7.32
N ARG A 44 -9.50 -0.97 -7.68
CA ARG A 44 -9.81 -2.11 -6.80
C ARG A 44 -8.56 -2.93 -6.44
N ALA A 45 -7.75 -3.31 -7.43
CA ALA A 45 -6.55 -4.11 -7.17
C ALA A 45 -5.56 -3.41 -6.23
N ILE A 46 -5.37 -2.10 -6.42
CA ILE A 46 -4.50 -1.26 -5.58
C ILE A 46 -5.11 -1.11 -4.17
N ALA A 47 -6.40 -0.81 -4.06
CA ALA A 47 -7.09 -0.71 -2.78
C ALA A 47 -6.98 -2.01 -1.97
N ASP A 48 -7.24 -3.16 -2.59
CA ASP A 48 -7.17 -4.45 -1.91
C ASP A 48 -5.76 -4.78 -1.42
N ARG A 49 -4.72 -4.49 -2.22
CA ARG A 49 -3.33 -4.72 -1.80
C ARG A 49 -2.91 -3.76 -0.70
N LEU A 50 -3.25 -2.48 -0.82
CA LEU A 50 -2.96 -1.45 0.19
C LEU A 50 -3.63 -1.79 1.53
N ASN A 51 -4.90 -2.23 1.49
CA ASN A 51 -5.63 -2.61 2.69
C ASN A 51 -5.00 -3.83 3.38
N ARG A 52 -4.61 -4.86 2.61
CA ARG A 52 -3.85 -6.00 3.15
C ARG A 52 -2.54 -5.56 3.81
N ALA A 53 -1.74 -4.75 3.12
CA ALA A 53 -0.46 -4.29 3.66
C ALA A 53 -0.62 -3.45 4.95
N ASN A 54 -1.68 -2.64 5.05
CA ASN A 54 -1.97 -1.89 6.27
C ASN A 54 -2.46 -2.80 7.40
N HIS A 55 -3.23 -3.84 7.09
CA HIS A 55 -3.63 -4.84 8.07
C HIS A 55 -2.44 -5.62 8.62
N ASP A 56 -1.53 -6.06 7.74
CA ASP A 56 -0.29 -6.76 8.13
C ASP A 56 0.61 -5.88 9.01
N LEU A 57 0.72 -4.58 8.67
CA LEU A 57 1.44 -3.61 9.50
C LEU A 57 0.80 -3.50 10.90
N GLY A 58 -0.54 -3.39 10.97
CA GLY A 58 -1.27 -3.33 12.24
C GLY A 58 -1.05 -4.55 13.12
N LEU A 59 -1.00 -5.75 12.54
CA LEU A 59 -0.68 -6.98 13.27
C LEU A 59 0.76 -6.98 13.80
N HIS A 60 1.72 -6.53 12.99
CA HIS A 60 3.12 -6.44 13.40
C HIS A 60 3.34 -5.41 14.51
N THR A 61 2.63 -4.28 14.48
CA THR A 61 2.74 -3.26 15.54
C THR A 61 2.07 -3.69 16.83
N VAL A 62 0.99 -4.50 16.77
CA VAL A 62 0.28 -4.99 17.96
C VAL A 62 1.04 -6.12 18.67
N THR A 63 1.79 -6.94 17.93
CA THR A 63 2.54 -8.07 18.53
C THR A 63 3.84 -7.63 19.24
N GLY A 64 4.26 -6.37 19.08
CA GLY A 64 5.53 -5.84 19.62
C GLY A 64 5.47 -5.31 21.06
N ASP A 65 4.28 -5.20 21.67
CA ASP A 65 4.09 -4.45 22.93
C ASP A 65 3.50 -5.28 24.10
N ASP A 66 3.30 -6.59 23.95
CA ASP A 66 2.80 -7.45 25.05
C ASP A 66 3.93 -8.21 25.75
N SER A 67 4.80 -7.47 26.44
CA SER A 67 5.69 -8.03 27.48
C SER A 67 5.55 -7.19 28.75
N TYR A 68 4.55 -7.52 29.57
CA TYR A 68 4.35 -7.01 30.93
C TYR A 68 5.00 -7.92 31.96
#